data_AF-A0A961FGM7-F1
#
_entry.id   AF-A0A961FGM7-F1
#
_cell.length_a   1.000
_cell.length_b   1.000
_cell.length_c   1.000
_cell.angle_alpha   90.00
_cell.angle_beta   90.00
_cell.angle_gamma   90.00
#
_symmetry.space_group_name_H-M   'P 1'
#
loop_
_entity.id
_entity.type
_entity.pdbx_description
1 polymer ?
#
loop_
_entity_poly.entity_id
_entity_poly.type
_entity_poly.pdbx_seq_one_letter_code
_entity_poly.pdbx_strand_id
1 'polypeptide(L)'
;TVYHDTDNLNYSFIVPRARLNALCGLAGEGALSTSAYIDFFRGLVISALAAHGGRWTATGTSDISLNGRKVSGNAQRIARRAVLHHGTLMLRCPLAAIERYLPVPPDRPGVAHADFITGLSEEGYPADMQQLQAWLAAEFGRRLQSPDGSFPG
;
A
#
# COMPACT_ATOMS: atom_id res chain seq x y z
N THR A 1 10.86 -1.26 -11.15
CA THR A 1 9.94 -1.79 -12.16
C THR A 1 8.97 -2.74 -11.49
N VAL A 2 7.72 -2.79 -11.93
CA VAL A 2 6.65 -3.65 -11.40
C VAL A 2 5.93 -4.32 -12.57
N TYR A 3 5.39 -5.52 -12.35
CA TYR A 3 4.61 -6.27 -13.33
C TYR A 3 3.12 -6.11 -13.03
N HIS A 4 2.30 -5.99 -14.08
CA HIS A 4 0.85 -5.80 -13.97
C HIS A 4 0.11 -6.74 -14.91
N ASP A 5 -0.95 -7.34 -14.39
CA ASP A 5 -1.98 -8.08 -15.13
C ASP A 5 -3.35 -7.79 -14.48
N THR A 6 -4.38 -8.57 -14.85
CA THR A 6 -5.74 -8.39 -14.33
C THR A 6 -5.90 -8.73 -12.84
N ASP A 7 -4.93 -9.43 -12.23
CA ASP A 7 -4.95 -9.83 -10.83
C ASP A 7 -4.13 -8.89 -9.94
N ASN A 8 -3.68 -7.76 -10.49
CA ASN A 8 -2.99 -6.72 -9.75
C ASN A 8 -3.87 -5.46 -9.64
N LEU A 9 -4.42 -5.20 -8.46
CA LEU A 9 -5.19 -3.99 -8.20
C LEU A 9 -4.26 -2.79 -8.10
N ASN A 10 -4.54 -1.72 -8.84
CA ASN A 10 -3.80 -0.46 -8.73
C ASN A 10 -4.70 0.63 -8.17
N TYR A 11 -4.16 1.40 -7.23
CA TYR A 11 -4.85 2.52 -6.61
C TYR A 11 -3.95 3.75 -6.61
N SER A 12 -4.56 4.92 -6.63
CA SER A 12 -3.86 6.21 -6.55
C SER A 12 -4.71 7.24 -5.84
N PHE A 13 -4.05 8.10 -5.07
CA PHE A 13 -4.66 9.21 -4.35
C PHE A 13 -3.87 10.48 -4.61
N ILE A 14 -4.60 11.57 -4.89
CA ILE A 14 -4.03 12.91 -5.00
C ILE A 14 -4.63 13.71 -3.86
N VAL A 15 -3.83 14.03 -2.86
CA VAL A 15 -4.27 14.73 -1.66
C VAL A 15 -3.55 16.07 -1.55
N PRO A 16 -4.25 17.19 -1.31
CA PRO A 16 -3.61 18.46 -1.01
C PRO A 16 -2.65 18.30 0.18
N ARG A 17 -1.42 18.79 0.04
CA ARG A 17 -0.36 18.58 1.04
C ARG A 17 -0.75 19.11 2.43
N ALA A 18 -1.40 20.26 2.48
CA ALA A 18 -1.90 20.84 3.72
C ALA A 18 -2.93 19.94 4.42
N ARG A 19 -3.83 19.30 3.64
CA ARG A 19 -4.80 18.34 4.18
C ARG A 19 -4.10 17.10 4.70
N LEU A 20 -3.14 16.56 3.95
CA LEU A 20 -2.40 15.39 4.38
C LEU A 20 -1.59 15.64 5.67
N ASN A 21 -0.99 16.83 5.82
CA ASN A 21 -0.35 17.23 7.07
C ASN A 21 -1.32 17.19 8.26
N ALA A 22 -2.52 17.74 8.09
CA ALA A 22 -3.54 17.72 9.13
C ALA A 22 -3.98 16.28 9.48
N LEU A 23 -4.22 15.43 8.47
CA LEU A 23 -4.60 14.03 8.65
C LEU A 23 -3.51 13.19 9.34
N CYS A 24 -2.24 13.54 9.14
CA CYS A 24 -1.10 12.93 9.83
C CYS A 24 -0.89 13.48 11.26
N GLY A 25 -1.76 14.37 11.76
CA GLY A 25 -1.67 14.89 13.13
C GLY A 25 -0.61 15.98 13.33
N LEU A 26 -0.32 16.77 12.29
CA LEU A 26 0.78 17.73 12.33
C LEU A 26 0.22 19.15 12.31
N ALA A 27 0.11 19.74 13.49
CA ALA A 27 -0.09 21.16 13.65
C ALA A 27 1.28 21.86 13.69
N GLY A 28 1.67 22.55 12.61
CA GLY A 28 2.87 23.40 12.58
C GLY A 28 3.67 23.38 11.27
N GLU A 29 4.65 24.28 11.15
CA GLU A 29 5.53 24.46 9.98
C GLU A 29 6.59 23.35 9.80
N GLY A 30 6.43 22.21 10.47
CA GLY A 30 7.27 21.03 10.27
C GLY A 30 6.84 20.27 9.03
N ALA A 31 7.67 20.25 7.98
CA ALA A 31 7.46 19.35 6.86
C ALA A 31 7.61 17.89 7.35
N LEU A 32 6.64 17.02 7.04
CA LEU A 32 6.86 15.58 7.21
C LEU A 32 8.08 15.13 6.42
N SER A 33 8.78 14.15 6.99
CA SER A 33 9.64 13.29 6.18
C SER A 33 8.77 12.60 5.13
N THR A 34 9.33 12.40 3.95
CA THR A 34 8.71 11.58 2.89
C THR A 34 8.16 10.26 3.44
N SER A 35 8.84 9.62 4.41
CA SER A 35 8.37 8.37 5.02
C SER A 35 7.01 8.48 5.72
N ALA A 36 6.71 9.58 6.43
CA ALA A 36 5.46 9.66 7.19
C ALA A 36 4.21 9.65 6.29
N TYR A 37 4.26 10.24 5.10
CA TYR A 37 3.15 10.17 4.14
C TYR A 37 2.96 8.75 3.61
N ILE A 38 4.04 8.05 3.24
CA ILE A 38 3.93 6.69 2.71
C ILE A 38 3.44 5.72 3.80
N ASP A 39 3.85 5.93 5.05
CA ASP A 39 3.41 5.16 6.21
C ASP A 39 1.93 5.38 6.50
N PHE A 40 1.46 6.62 6.41
CA PHE A 40 0.04 6.94 6.53
C PHE A 40 -0.80 6.16 5.52
N PHE A 41 -0.47 6.25 4.22
CA PHE A 41 -1.25 5.54 3.19
C PHE A 41 -1.12 4.02 3.29
N ARG A 42 0.07 3.47 3.61
CA ARG A 42 0.23 2.04 3.86
C ARG A 42 -0.62 1.59 5.05
N GLY A 43 -0.70 2.41 6.10
CA GLY A 43 -1.55 2.20 7.26
C GLY A 43 -3.04 2.15 6.89
N LEU A 44 -3.50 2.99 5.96
CA LEU A 44 -4.89 2.93 5.46
C LEU A 44 -5.18 1.62 4.73
N VAL A 45 -4.29 1.19 3.84
CA VAL A 45 -4.43 -0.10 3.14
C VAL A 45 -4.45 -1.25 4.13
N ILE A 46 -3.51 -1.26 5.08
CA ILE A 46 -3.44 -2.29 6.12
C ILE A 46 -4.70 -2.27 6.98
N SER A 47 -5.20 -1.11 7.39
CA SER A 47 -6.42 -0.99 8.19
C SER A 47 -7.65 -1.57 7.47
N ALA A 48 -7.80 -1.27 6.18
CA ALA A 48 -8.89 -1.82 5.37
C ALA A 48 -8.84 -3.35 5.30
N LEU A 49 -7.65 -3.92 5.15
CA LEU A 49 -7.47 -5.36 4.96
C LEU A 49 -7.48 -6.13 6.30
N ALA A 50 -6.88 -5.59 7.35
CA ALA A 50 -6.80 -6.22 8.67
C ALA A 50 -8.18 -6.39 9.32
N ALA A 51 -9.16 -5.55 8.97
CA ALA A 51 -10.56 -5.72 9.36
C ALA A 51 -11.17 -7.06 8.92
N HIS A 52 -10.57 -7.72 7.92
CA HIS A 52 -10.98 -9.03 7.39
C HIS A 52 -9.96 -10.14 7.71
N GLY A 53 -9.05 -9.92 8.66
CA GLY A 53 -8.06 -10.89 9.13
C GLY A 53 -6.69 -10.76 8.47
N GLY A 54 -5.81 -11.74 8.74
CA GLY A 54 -4.43 -11.75 8.26
C GLY A 54 -3.44 -10.97 9.15
N ARG A 55 -2.15 -11.29 9.01
CA ARG A 55 -1.06 -10.59 9.71
C ARG A 55 -0.34 -9.65 8.76
N TRP A 56 -0.60 -8.37 8.92
CA TRP A 56 -0.17 -7.32 8.01
C TRP A 56 0.99 -6.52 8.58
N THR A 57 2.00 -6.26 7.76
CA THR A 57 3.13 -5.41 8.15
C THR A 57 3.52 -4.47 7.02
N ALA A 58 3.82 -3.22 7.36
CA ALA A 58 4.56 -2.33 6.47
C ALA A 58 6.05 -2.69 6.62
N THR A 59 6.70 -3.03 5.52
CA THR A 59 8.11 -3.47 5.52
C THR A 59 8.94 -2.56 4.61
N GLY A 60 10.16 -2.23 5.04
CA GLY A 60 11.04 -1.33 4.29
C GLY A 60 10.38 0.01 3.96
N THR A 61 10.79 0.60 2.84
CA THR A 61 10.38 1.96 2.45
C THR A 61 9.02 2.03 1.76
N SER A 62 8.51 0.93 1.20
CA SER A 62 7.32 0.94 0.34
C SER A 62 6.43 -0.29 0.40
N ASP A 63 6.86 -1.37 1.04
CA ASP A 63 6.16 -2.65 0.92
C ASP A 63 5.08 -2.80 1.98
N ILE A 64 4.04 -3.55 1.62
CA ILE A 64 3.09 -4.14 2.56
C ILE A 64 3.15 -5.66 2.36
N SER A 65 3.24 -6.37 3.48
CA SER A 65 3.38 -7.82 3.52
C SER A 65 2.23 -8.46 4.29
N LEU A 66 1.80 -9.63 3.82
CA LEU A 66 0.89 -10.55 4.49
C LEU A 66 1.70 -11.78 4.91
N ASN A 67 1.64 -12.15 6.20
CA ASN A 67 2.42 -13.27 6.76
C ASN A 67 3.94 -13.18 6.46
N GLY A 68 4.48 -11.97 6.32
CA GLY A 68 5.89 -11.73 6.04
C GLY A 68 6.29 -11.77 4.56
N ARG A 69 5.37 -12.07 3.64
CA ARG A 69 5.61 -12.00 2.19
C ARG A 69 4.91 -10.79 1.57
N LYS A 70 5.61 -10.11 0.68
CA LYS A 70 5.15 -8.88 0.02
C LYS A 70 3.98 -9.17 -0.91
N VAL A 71 2.90 -8.43 -0.73
CA VAL A 71 1.69 -8.48 -1.59
C VAL A 71 1.39 -7.12 -2.24
N SER A 72 2.07 -6.06 -1.81
CA SER A 72 1.84 -4.70 -2.30
C SER A 72 3.14 -3.89 -2.30
N GLY A 73 3.32 -3.08 -3.35
CA GLY A 73 4.37 -2.07 -3.44
C GLY A 73 3.75 -0.69 -3.56
N ASN A 74 4.30 0.28 -2.83
CA ASN A 74 3.82 1.66 -2.79
C ASN A 74 4.88 2.64 -3.31
N ALA A 75 4.43 3.76 -3.84
CA ALA A 75 5.29 4.86 -4.22
C ALA A 75 4.53 6.18 -4.15
N GLN A 76 5.27 7.27 -4.08
CA GLN A 76 4.68 8.59 -4.00
C GLN A 76 5.52 9.65 -4.70
N ARG A 77 4.83 10.70 -5.13
CA ARG A 77 5.42 11.93 -5.63
C ARG A 77 4.89 13.10 -4.81
N ILE A 78 5.79 13.81 -4.16
CA ILE A 78 5.47 15.00 -3.36
C ILE A 78 5.70 16.23 -4.23
N ALA A 79 4.63 16.95 -4.54
CA ALA A 79 4.68 18.26 -5.17
C ALA A 79 4.44 19.36 -4.11
N ARG A 80 4.68 20.62 -4.50
CA ARG A 80 4.52 21.77 -3.59
C ARG A 80 3.16 21.83 -2.91
N ARG A 81 2.08 21.51 -3.63
CA ARG A 81 0.68 21.66 -3.16
C ARG A 81 -0.06 20.34 -2.97
N ALA A 82 0.46 19.23 -3.46
CA ALA A 82 -0.23 17.96 -3.45
C ALA A 82 0.76 16.80 -3.31
N VAL A 83 0.29 15.70 -2.73
CA VAL A 83 0.98 14.42 -2.69
C VAL A 83 0.19 13.45 -3.54
N LEU A 84 0.86 12.83 -4.51
CA LEU A 84 0.36 11.67 -5.23
C LEU A 84 0.93 10.44 -4.54
N HIS A 85 0.07 9.62 -3.94
CA HIS A 85 0.44 8.29 -3.47
C HIS A 85 -0.21 7.26 -4.39
N HIS A 86 0.51 6.21 -4.73
CA HIS A 86 -0.05 5.09 -5.47
C HIS A 86 0.53 3.78 -4.95
N GLY A 87 -0.18 2.71 -5.25
CA GLY A 87 0.32 1.38 -4.94
C GLY A 87 -0.38 0.30 -5.72
N THR A 88 0.13 -0.90 -5.53
CA THR A 88 -0.36 -2.14 -6.11
C THR A 88 -0.85 -3.05 -4.99
N LEU A 89 -1.78 -3.95 -5.27
CA LEU A 89 -2.17 -5.03 -4.35
C LEU A 89 -2.44 -6.28 -5.19
N MET A 90 -1.59 -7.28 -5.04
CA MET A 90 -1.62 -8.50 -5.87
C MET A 90 -2.62 -9.50 -5.31
N LEU A 91 -3.75 -9.69 -6.00
CA LEU A 91 -4.72 -10.72 -5.67
C LEU A 91 -4.15 -12.12 -5.92
N ARG A 92 -3.48 -12.32 -7.06
CA ARG A 92 -2.69 -13.51 -7.40
C ARG A 92 -1.31 -13.10 -7.84
N CYS A 93 -0.30 -13.92 -7.54
CA CYS A 93 1.08 -13.63 -7.90
C CYS A 93 1.45 -14.31 -9.22
N PRO A 94 1.70 -13.55 -10.31
CA PRO A 94 2.18 -14.12 -11.57
C PRO A 94 3.70 -14.40 -11.47
N LEU A 95 4.10 -15.27 -10.55
CA LEU A 95 5.50 -15.49 -10.17
C LEU A 95 6.41 -15.79 -11.37
N ALA A 96 5.96 -16.65 -12.29
CA ALA A 96 6.72 -16.98 -13.50
C ALA A 96 6.97 -15.77 -14.41
N ALA A 97 6.01 -14.82 -14.50
CA ALA A 97 6.19 -13.60 -15.26
C ALA A 97 7.12 -12.61 -14.51
N ILE A 98 6.98 -12.51 -13.19
CA ILE A 98 7.86 -11.70 -12.34
C ILE A 98 9.31 -12.16 -12.50
N GLU A 99 9.59 -13.44 -12.36
CA GLU A 99 10.95 -14.01 -12.48
C GLU A 99 11.53 -13.83 -13.88
N ARG A 100 10.68 -13.91 -14.92
CA ARG A 100 11.12 -13.74 -16.31
C ARG A 100 11.44 -12.29 -16.66
N TYR A 101 10.66 -11.33 -16.16
CA TYR A 101 10.69 -9.95 -16.65
C TYR A 101 11.30 -8.95 -15.67
N LEU A 102 11.39 -9.27 -14.38
CA LEU A 102 11.90 -8.35 -13.36
C LEU A 102 13.24 -8.82 -12.82
N PRO A 103 14.22 -7.90 -12.67
CA PRO A 103 15.45 -8.23 -11.97
C PRO A 103 15.18 -8.46 -10.47
N VAL A 104 16.06 -9.21 -9.83
CA VAL A 104 16.08 -9.31 -8.36
C VAL A 104 16.38 -7.93 -7.76
N PRO A 105 15.64 -7.48 -6.74
CA PRO A 105 15.86 -6.17 -6.12
C PRO A 105 17.29 -6.02 -5.53
N PRO A 106 17.94 -4.85 -5.67
CA PRO A 106 19.31 -4.64 -5.15
C PRO A 106 19.44 -4.77 -3.63
N ASP A 107 18.36 -4.53 -2.89
CA ASP A 107 18.29 -4.66 -1.42
C ASP A 107 18.15 -6.13 -0.97
N ARG A 108 17.98 -7.07 -1.90
CA ARG A 108 17.80 -8.51 -1.64
C ARG A 108 18.62 -9.36 -2.61
N PRO A 109 19.94 -9.16 -2.72
CA PRO A 109 20.75 -9.85 -3.71
C PRO A 109 20.72 -11.37 -3.48
N GLY A 110 20.47 -12.13 -4.54
CA GLY A 110 20.48 -13.60 -4.51
C GLY A 110 19.24 -14.27 -3.90
N VAL A 111 18.24 -13.51 -3.45
CA VAL A 111 16.97 -14.06 -2.94
C VAL A 111 16.00 -14.24 -4.12
N ALA A 112 15.38 -15.42 -4.25
CA ALA A 112 14.40 -15.67 -5.30
C ALA A 112 13.10 -14.89 -5.05
N HIS A 113 12.42 -14.42 -6.09
CA HIS A 113 11.16 -13.67 -5.93
C HIS A 113 10.11 -14.49 -5.16
N ALA A 114 10.08 -15.80 -5.34
CA ALA A 114 9.18 -16.73 -4.64
C ALA A 114 9.30 -16.69 -3.11
N ASP A 115 10.48 -16.37 -2.60
CA ASP A 115 10.75 -16.38 -1.15
C ASP A 115 10.17 -15.16 -0.44
N PHE A 116 9.89 -14.08 -1.17
CA PHE A 116 9.50 -12.81 -0.55
C PHE A 116 8.34 -12.08 -1.22
N ILE A 117 7.86 -12.53 -2.38
CA ILE A 117 6.68 -11.98 -3.06
C ILE A 117 5.61 -13.06 -3.15
N THR A 118 4.37 -12.68 -2.89
CA THR A 118 3.20 -13.55 -3.01
C THR A 118 1.96 -12.74 -3.38
N GLY A 119 0.84 -13.43 -3.57
CA GLY A 119 -0.47 -12.83 -3.77
C GLY A 119 -1.40 -13.19 -2.62
N LEU A 120 -2.48 -12.43 -2.50
CA LEU A 120 -3.46 -12.61 -1.43
C LEU A 120 -4.10 -14.01 -1.47
N SER A 121 -4.38 -14.52 -2.67
CA SER A 121 -5.00 -15.83 -2.86
C SER A 121 -4.07 -16.97 -2.40
N GLU A 122 -2.77 -16.86 -2.70
CA GLU A 122 -1.75 -17.84 -2.31
C GLU A 122 -1.51 -17.86 -0.80
N GLU A 123 -1.80 -16.76 -0.10
CA GLU A 123 -1.82 -16.65 1.36
C GLU A 123 -3.15 -17.06 2.00
N GLY A 124 -4.14 -17.47 1.19
CA GLY A 124 -5.47 -17.86 1.67
C GLY A 124 -6.30 -16.68 2.19
N TYR A 125 -6.00 -15.45 1.79
CA TYR A 125 -6.76 -14.28 2.20
C TYR A 125 -8.14 -14.26 1.51
N PRO A 126 -9.25 -14.07 2.25
CA PRO A 126 -10.59 -14.32 1.75
C PRO A 126 -11.17 -13.10 1.01
N ALA A 127 -10.58 -12.72 -0.11
CA ALA A 127 -11.01 -11.57 -0.89
C ALA A 127 -10.97 -11.82 -2.40
N ASP A 128 -11.95 -11.29 -3.11
CA ASP A 128 -11.89 -11.09 -4.57
C ASP A 128 -11.57 -9.63 -4.93
N MET A 129 -11.39 -9.36 -6.23
CA MET A 129 -11.05 -8.03 -6.72
C MET A 129 -12.10 -6.96 -6.36
N GLN A 130 -13.38 -7.31 -6.39
CA GLN A 130 -14.46 -6.37 -6.11
C GLN A 130 -14.51 -6.01 -4.62
N GLN A 131 -14.31 -7.00 -3.75
CA GLN A 131 -14.21 -6.82 -2.31
C GLN A 131 -13.00 -5.93 -1.96
N LEU A 132 -11.82 -6.20 -2.53
CA LEU A 132 -10.63 -5.36 -2.32
C LEU A 132 -10.88 -3.91 -2.72
N GLN A 133 -11.49 -3.69 -3.89
CA GLN A 133 -11.86 -2.35 -4.35
C GLN A 133 -12.83 -1.66 -3.38
N ALA A 134 -13.87 -2.38 -2.94
CA ALA A 134 -14.88 -1.83 -2.04
C ALA A 134 -14.31 -1.49 -0.66
N TRP A 135 -13.51 -2.37 -0.06
CA TRP A 135 -12.93 -2.17 1.27
C TRP A 135 -11.93 -1.01 1.27
N LEU A 136 -11.06 -0.96 0.27
CA LEU A 136 -10.15 0.17 0.11
C LEU A 136 -10.96 1.47 -0.07
N ALA A 137 -11.90 1.51 -1.02
CA ALA A 137 -12.70 2.71 -1.26
C ALA A 137 -13.44 3.22 0.00
N ALA A 138 -14.02 2.31 0.78
CA ALA A 138 -14.68 2.63 2.04
C ALA A 138 -13.71 3.22 3.07
N GLU A 139 -12.56 2.58 3.28
CA GLU A 139 -11.57 3.03 4.24
C GLU A 139 -10.96 4.38 3.84
N PHE A 140 -10.58 4.53 2.58
CA PHE A 140 -10.06 5.80 2.07
C PHE A 140 -11.10 6.91 2.10
N GLY A 141 -12.34 6.63 1.71
CA GLY A 141 -13.45 7.59 1.78
C GLY A 141 -13.63 8.11 3.20
N ARG A 142 -13.76 7.19 4.17
CA ARG A 142 -13.89 7.51 5.59
C ARG A 142 -12.71 8.34 6.11
N ARG A 143 -11.48 7.96 5.79
CA ARG A 143 -10.26 8.56 6.36
C ARG A 143 -9.85 9.86 5.70
N LEU A 144 -9.91 9.93 4.38
CA LEU A 144 -9.50 11.12 3.63
C LEU A 144 -10.58 12.21 3.67
N GLN A 145 -11.85 11.88 3.92
CA GLN A 145 -12.93 12.85 4.07
C GLN A 145 -13.17 13.28 5.52
N SER A 146 -12.56 12.62 6.51
CA SER A 146 -12.68 12.99 7.93
C SER A 146 -12.35 14.47 8.17
N PRO A 147 -13.18 15.23 8.90
CA PRO A 147 -12.95 16.65 9.19
C PRO A 147 -11.72 16.92 10.06
N ASP A 148 -11.37 16.00 10.96
CA ASP A 148 -10.39 16.19 12.02
C ASP A 148 -9.24 15.17 12.00
N GLY A 149 -9.28 14.19 11.08
CA GLY A 149 -8.27 13.13 10.98
C GLY A 149 -8.29 12.12 12.12
N SER A 150 -9.30 12.17 13.00
CA SER A 150 -9.41 11.26 14.14
C SER A 150 -9.72 9.83 13.72
N PHE A 151 -9.28 8.87 14.55
CA PHE A 151 -9.54 7.45 14.39
C PHE A 151 -10.81 7.10 15.20
N PRO A 152 -11.85 6.45 14.64
CA PRO A 152 -12.71 5.62 15.46
C PRO A 152 -11.87 4.41 15.90
N GLY A 153 -11.79 4.21 17.22
CA GLY A 153 -11.15 3.06 17.85
C GLY A 153 -11.95 1.77 17.69
#